data_AF-A0A2E6I3V3-F1
#
_entry.id   AF-A0A2E6I3V3-F1
#
_cell.length_a   1.000
_cell.length_b   1.000
_cell.length_c   1.000
_cell.angle_alpha   90.00
_cell.angle_beta   90.00
_cell.angle_gamma   90.00
#
_symmetry.space_group_name_H-M   'P 1'
#
loop_
_entity.id
_entity.type
_entity.pdbx_description
1 polymer ?
#
loop_
_entity_poly.entity_id
_entity_poly.type
_entity_poly.pdbx_seq_one_letter_code
_entity_poly.pdbx_strand_id
1 'polypeptide(L)'
;MRLRDFCPPAAEIADRYLPDFLAGAVAPDGLRYFARLGKYGTHFYEEDRRETWGKAVSGMFEHHPDLSDPRELCDRDLALLLGYISHLTVDEAFRDAVTYQTHALGDDFRPTVRGLWAIVDRLPIEYDGPDDVIRSFDPSEDLGFIQHRAVADFLELSRPWASTRDPWDIERVFLKMVRWRGGEDEARLEWEDNLELARPLLDDNRLARFVDLSVEYGEKAVMAYLDGAYAKPRT
;
A
#
# COMPACT_ATOMS: atom_id res chain seq x y z
N MET A 1 -12.22 4.15 12.30
CA MET A 1 -12.80 2.81 12.54
C MET A 1 -11.70 1.79 12.29
N ARG A 2 -11.49 0.82 13.18
CA ARG A 2 -10.38 -0.13 13.16
C ARG A 2 -10.91 -1.52 12.77
N LEU A 3 -10.07 -2.41 12.23
CA LEU A 3 -10.44 -3.81 11.90
C LEU A 3 -11.22 -4.51 13.03
N ARG A 4 -10.83 -4.22 14.28
CA ARG A 4 -11.48 -4.71 15.50
C ARG A 4 -12.96 -4.34 15.62
N ASP A 5 -13.38 -3.23 15.05
CA ASP A 5 -14.74 -2.70 15.19
C ASP A 5 -15.74 -3.51 14.33
N PHE A 6 -15.30 -3.98 13.14
CA PHE A 6 -16.17 -4.68 12.18
C PHE A 6 -15.87 -6.17 12.03
N CYS A 7 -14.64 -6.62 12.32
CA CYS A 7 -14.28 -8.04 12.31
C CYS A 7 -13.30 -8.40 13.45
N PRO A 8 -13.80 -8.55 14.70
CA PRO A 8 -12.96 -8.86 15.86
C PRO A 8 -12.06 -10.10 15.68
N PRO A 9 -12.53 -11.24 15.11
CA PRO A 9 -11.67 -12.41 14.93
C PRO A 9 -10.48 -12.16 13.99
N ALA A 10 -10.69 -11.45 12.88
CA ALA A 10 -9.61 -11.09 11.97
C ALA A 10 -8.64 -10.11 12.62
N ALA A 11 -9.14 -9.19 13.45
CA ALA A 11 -8.28 -8.29 14.22
C ALA A 11 -7.39 -9.05 15.21
N GLU A 12 -7.90 -10.05 15.91
CA GLU A 12 -7.10 -10.87 16.83
C GLU A 12 -5.98 -11.64 16.11
N ILE A 13 -6.24 -12.12 14.89
CA ILE A 13 -5.23 -12.75 14.04
C ILE A 13 -4.18 -11.72 13.62
N ALA A 14 -4.61 -10.56 13.13
CA ALA A 14 -3.72 -9.47 12.74
C ALA A 14 -2.86 -8.94 13.90
N ASP A 15 -3.39 -8.86 15.13
CA ASP A 15 -2.61 -8.48 16.30
C ASP A 15 -1.56 -9.54 16.66
N ARG A 16 -1.94 -10.82 16.58
CA ARG A 16 -1.05 -11.94 16.93
C ARG A 16 0.10 -12.07 15.93
N TYR A 17 -0.16 -11.84 14.66
CA TYR A 17 0.78 -11.90 13.55
C TYR A 17 1.03 -10.51 12.95
N LEU A 18 1.16 -9.52 13.81
CA LEU A 18 1.33 -8.13 13.42
C LEU A 18 2.55 -7.86 12.52
N PRO A 19 3.71 -8.52 12.70
CA PRO A 19 4.81 -8.41 11.74
C PRO A 19 4.41 -8.83 10.31
N ASP A 20 3.67 -9.92 10.17
CA ASP A 20 3.20 -10.43 8.88
C ASP A 20 2.12 -9.54 8.28
N PHE A 21 1.19 -9.02 9.09
CA PHE A 21 0.20 -8.04 8.65
C PHE A 21 0.86 -6.76 8.11
N LEU A 22 1.83 -6.19 8.84
CA LEU A 22 2.56 -5.01 8.38
C LEU A 22 3.41 -5.30 7.14
N ALA A 23 4.03 -6.48 7.07
CA ALA A 23 4.77 -6.92 5.89
C ALA A 23 3.84 -7.02 4.67
N GLY A 24 2.64 -7.59 4.83
CA GLY A 24 1.60 -7.61 3.81
C GLY A 24 1.20 -6.22 3.35
N ALA A 25 1.04 -5.27 4.28
CA ALA A 25 0.65 -3.89 3.97
C ALA A 25 1.70 -3.09 3.18
N VAL A 26 2.93 -3.60 3.05
CA VAL A 26 3.98 -3.02 2.19
C VAL A 26 4.42 -3.94 1.07
N ALA A 27 3.90 -5.17 1.03
CA ALA A 27 4.32 -6.19 0.09
C ALA A 27 4.16 -5.75 -1.38
N PRO A 28 3.07 -5.09 -1.81
CA PRO A 28 2.94 -4.65 -3.20
C PRO A 28 4.13 -3.80 -3.68
N ASP A 29 4.55 -2.82 -2.88
CA ASP A 29 5.72 -1.98 -3.19
C ASP A 29 7.04 -2.75 -3.04
N GLY A 30 7.19 -3.57 -2.01
CA GLY A 30 8.37 -4.41 -1.85
C GLY A 30 8.61 -5.31 -3.06
N LEU A 31 7.56 -5.97 -3.54
CA LEU A 31 7.62 -6.80 -4.74
C LEU A 31 7.86 -5.98 -6.01
N ARG A 32 7.25 -4.79 -6.12
CA ARG A 32 7.45 -3.89 -7.26
C ARG A 32 8.91 -3.47 -7.40
N TYR A 33 9.53 -3.03 -6.31
CA TYR A 33 10.86 -2.44 -6.34
C TYR A 33 12.00 -3.47 -6.19
N PHE A 34 11.80 -4.53 -5.40
CA PHE A 34 12.85 -5.51 -5.10
C PHE A 34 12.69 -6.81 -5.88
N ALA A 35 11.46 -7.28 -6.14
CA ALA A 35 11.21 -8.46 -6.97
C ALA A 35 11.03 -8.13 -8.47
N ARG A 36 10.97 -6.84 -8.84
CA ARG A 36 10.85 -6.34 -10.22
C ARG A 36 9.63 -6.88 -10.98
N LEU A 37 8.54 -7.18 -10.27
CA LEU A 37 7.29 -7.66 -10.88
C LEU A 37 6.49 -6.56 -11.60
N GLY A 38 6.93 -5.29 -11.50
CA GLY A 38 6.23 -4.14 -12.04
C GLY A 38 4.99 -3.76 -11.22
N LYS A 39 4.35 -2.64 -11.56
CA LYS A 39 3.17 -2.16 -10.82
C LYS A 39 1.97 -3.08 -11.03
N TYR A 40 1.61 -3.41 -12.28
CA TYR A 40 0.45 -4.25 -12.55
C TYR A 40 0.56 -5.66 -11.93
N GLY A 41 1.77 -6.24 -11.88
CA GLY A 41 1.98 -7.56 -11.28
C GLY A 41 1.89 -7.61 -9.75
N THR A 42 1.71 -6.47 -9.08
CA THR A 42 1.73 -6.36 -7.61
C THR A 42 0.54 -5.57 -7.07
N HIS A 43 0.10 -4.54 -7.78
CA HIS A 43 -1.03 -3.70 -7.42
C HIS A 43 -2.29 -4.06 -8.21
N PHE A 44 -2.16 -4.85 -9.28
CA PHE A 44 -3.27 -5.35 -10.12
C PHE A 44 -4.12 -4.24 -10.78
N TYR A 45 -3.63 -3.00 -10.81
CA TYR A 45 -4.19 -1.89 -11.56
C TYR A 45 -3.07 -0.95 -12.07
N GLU A 46 -3.40 -0.13 -13.07
CA GLU A 46 -2.53 0.94 -13.58
C GLU A 46 -3.29 2.27 -13.64
N GLU A 47 -2.63 3.37 -13.32
CA GLU A 47 -3.23 4.71 -13.30
C GLU A 47 -3.76 5.13 -14.67
N ASP A 48 -3.13 4.72 -15.77
CA ASP A 48 -3.53 5.07 -17.13
C ASP A 48 -4.56 4.10 -17.74
N ARG A 49 -4.94 3.03 -17.03
CA ARG A 49 -5.85 1.99 -17.52
C ARG A 49 -7.12 1.89 -16.70
N ARG A 50 -8.09 2.75 -17.04
CA ARG A 50 -9.38 2.86 -16.34
C ARG A 50 -10.15 1.55 -16.23
N GLU A 51 -9.96 0.61 -17.15
CA GLU A 51 -10.61 -0.70 -17.11
C GLU A 51 -10.13 -1.59 -15.96
N THR A 52 -8.98 -1.28 -15.35
CA THR A 52 -8.39 -1.99 -14.21
C THR A 52 -8.80 -1.43 -12.86
N TRP A 53 -9.47 -0.27 -12.85
CA TRP A 53 -9.82 0.46 -11.64
C TRP A 53 -10.95 -0.21 -10.85
N GLY A 54 -10.80 -0.28 -9.52
CA GLY A 54 -11.79 -0.88 -8.60
C GLY A 54 -11.75 -2.41 -8.63
N LYS A 55 -10.62 -2.97 -9.09
CA LYS A 55 -10.43 -4.41 -9.32
C LYS A 55 -9.12 -4.92 -8.74
N ALA A 56 -8.38 -4.11 -7.95
CA ALA A 56 -7.08 -4.54 -7.46
C ALA A 56 -7.16 -5.87 -6.68
N VAL A 57 -8.09 -5.97 -5.74
CA VAL A 57 -8.26 -7.18 -4.90
C VAL A 57 -8.79 -8.37 -5.72
N SER A 58 -9.83 -8.17 -6.55
CA SER A 58 -10.33 -9.26 -7.39
C SER A 58 -9.30 -9.71 -8.42
N GLY A 59 -8.54 -8.77 -8.98
CA GLY A 59 -7.46 -9.00 -9.93
C GLY A 59 -6.33 -9.82 -9.30
N MET A 60 -5.98 -9.55 -8.03
CA MET A 60 -5.03 -10.38 -7.29
C MET A 60 -5.45 -11.84 -7.28
N PHE A 61 -6.69 -12.12 -6.86
CA PHE A 61 -7.19 -13.50 -6.75
C PHE A 61 -7.52 -14.15 -8.10
N GLU A 62 -7.77 -13.36 -9.15
CA GLU A 62 -7.86 -13.87 -10.53
C GLU A 62 -6.51 -14.42 -11.01
N HIS A 63 -5.41 -13.71 -10.73
CA HIS A 63 -4.05 -14.10 -11.11
C HIS A 63 -3.43 -15.14 -10.16
N HIS A 64 -3.80 -15.09 -8.88
CA HIS A 64 -3.29 -15.95 -7.81
C HIS A 64 -4.44 -16.66 -7.08
N PRO A 65 -5.12 -17.61 -7.76
CA PRO A 65 -6.30 -18.28 -7.20
C PRO A 65 -6.00 -19.18 -6.01
N ASP A 66 -4.75 -19.61 -5.86
CA ASP A 66 -4.24 -20.38 -4.72
C ASP A 66 -4.38 -19.62 -3.38
N LEU A 67 -4.44 -18.27 -3.43
CA LEU A 67 -4.60 -17.42 -2.25
C LEU A 67 -6.05 -16.99 -1.99
N SER A 68 -6.98 -17.37 -2.88
CA SER A 68 -8.35 -16.82 -2.91
C SER A 68 -9.31 -17.36 -1.84
N ASP A 69 -8.97 -18.48 -1.20
CA ASP A 69 -9.78 -19.07 -0.13
C ASP A 69 -9.09 -18.89 1.23
N PRO A 70 -9.61 -18.00 2.11
CA PRO A 70 -9.00 -17.76 3.42
C PRO A 70 -8.99 -18.99 4.32
N ARG A 71 -9.82 -20.01 4.04
CA ARG A 71 -9.93 -21.23 4.86
C ARG A 71 -8.79 -22.22 4.61
N GLU A 72 -8.05 -22.05 3.51
CA GLU A 72 -6.91 -22.89 3.15
C GLU A 72 -5.59 -22.32 3.71
N LEU A 73 -5.64 -21.16 4.36
CA LEU A 73 -4.48 -20.47 4.91
C LEU A 73 -4.33 -20.71 6.40
N CYS A 74 -3.09 -20.70 6.89
CA CYS A 74 -2.85 -20.59 8.32
C CYS A 74 -3.05 -19.13 8.78
N ASP A 75 -3.24 -18.92 10.10
CA ASP A 75 -3.45 -17.58 10.66
C ASP A 75 -2.37 -16.56 10.26
N ARG A 76 -1.11 -17.01 10.15
CA ARG A 76 0.02 -16.17 9.75
C ARG A 76 -0.13 -15.64 8.32
N ASP A 77 -0.41 -16.53 7.38
CA ASP A 77 -0.60 -16.20 5.96
C ASP A 77 -1.86 -15.36 5.75
N LEU A 78 -2.91 -15.65 6.53
CA LEU A 78 -4.12 -14.83 6.54
C LEU A 78 -3.81 -13.39 7.00
N ALA A 79 -3.04 -13.21 8.07
CA ALA A 79 -2.65 -11.88 8.53
C ALA A 79 -1.88 -11.11 7.43
N LEU A 80 -0.95 -11.79 6.75
CA LEU A 80 -0.22 -11.20 5.63
C LEU A 80 -1.14 -10.76 4.49
N LEU A 81 -2.09 -11.60 4.08
CA LEU A 81 -3.04 -11.24 3.03
C LEU A 81 -4.01 -10.12 3.45
N LEU A 82 -4.43 -10.06 4.70
CA LEU A 82 -5.22 -8.93 5.21
C LEU A 82 -4.45 -7.61 5.10
N GLY A 83 -3.14 -7.63 5.37
CA GLY A 83 -2.23 -6.51 5.13
C GLY A 83 -2.18 -6.13 3.65
N TYR A 84 -1.97 -7.13 2.77
CA TYR A 84 -1.89 -6.92 1.33
C TYR A 84 -3.17 -6.29 0.77
N ILE A 85 -4.34 -6.82 1.15
CA ILE A 85 -5.65 -6.26 0.77
C ILE A 85 -5.76 -4.81 1.24
N SER A 86 -5.33 -4.52 2.48
CA SER A 86 -5.36 -3.15 3.02
C SER A 86 -4.56 -2.19 2.13
N HIS A 87 -3.35 -2.57 1.71
CA HIS A 87 -2.54 -1.77 0.79
C HIS A 87 -3.29 -1.49 -0.52
N LEU A 88 -3.80 -2.53 -1.19
CA LEU A 88 -4.51 -2.39 -2.45
C LEU A 88 -5.71 -1.44 -2.35
N THR A 89 -6.47 -1.55 -1.26
CA THR A 89 -7.64 -0.69 -1.04
C THR A 89 -7.29 0.76 -0.73
N VAL A 90 -6.18 1.01 -0.03
CA VAL A 90 -5.66 2.37 0.19
C VAL A 90 -5.20 2.98 -1.13
N ASP A 91 -4.55 2.21 -2.00
CA ASP A 91 -4.12 2.66 -3.32
C ASP A 91 -5.30 3.04 -4.23
N GLU A 92 -6.38 2.25 -4.19
CA GLU A 92 -7.61 2.57 -4.90
C GLU A 92 -8.30 3.81 -4.34
N ALA A 93 -8.37 3.95 -3.01
CA ALA A 93 -8.90 5.13 -2.35
C ALA A 93 -8.06 6.38 -2.67
N PHE A 94 -6.73 6.25 -2.71
CA PHE A 94 -5.82 7.33 -3.09
C PHE A 94 -6.10 7.76 -4.53
N ARG A 95 -6.28 6.81 -5.44
CA ARG A 95 -6.64 7.11 -6.82
C ARG A 95 -7.99 7.84 -6.90
N ASP A 96 -9.02 7.37 -6.21
CA ASP A 96 -10.37 7.94 -6.29
C ASP A 96 -10.51 9.30 -5.59
N ALA A 97 -9.83 9.49 -4.47
CA ALA A 97 -9.96 10.69 -3.65
C ALA A 97 -8.89 11.73 -3.93
N VAL A 98 -7.70 11.32 -4.40
CA VAL A 98 -6.50 12.16 -4.45
C VAL A 98 -6.00 12.39 -5.88
N THR A 99 -5.88 11.37 -6.73
CA THR A 99 -5.25 11.56 -8.06
C THR A 99 -6.21 11.62 -9.23
N TYR A 100 -7.47 11.22 -9.10
CA TYR A 100 -8.42 11.13 -10.23
C TYR A 100 -8.47 12.39 -11.13
N GLN A 101 -8.41 13.59 -10.54
CA GLN A 101 -8.42 14.87 -11.25
C GLN A 101 -7.13 15.17 -12.02
N THR A 102 -6.01 14.53 -11.70
CA THR A 102 -4.73 14.81 -12.38
C THR A 102 -4.75 14.36 -13.83
N HIS A 103 -5.62 13.40 -14.18
CA HIS A 103 -5.87 13.00 -15.57
C HIS A 103 -6.44 14.12 -16.45
N ALA A 104 -6.96 15.21 -15.85
CA ALA A 104 -7.42 16.38 -16.58
C ALA A 104 -6.29 17.41 -16.87
N LEU A 105 -5.08 17.21 -16.35
CA LEU A 105 -3.97 18.19 -16.42
C LEU A 105 -3.07 18.04 -17.65
N GLY A 106 -3.37 17.10 -18.57
CA GLY A 106 -2.58 16.85 -19.77
C GLY A 106 -1.55 15.73 -19.61
N ASP A 107 -0.54 15.70 -20.49
CA ASP A 107 0.28 14.51 -20.75
C ASP A 107 1.32 14.19 -19.67
N ASP A 108 1.75 15.16 -18.85
CA ASP A 108 2.72 14.92 -17.76
C ASP A 108 2.16 15.31 -16.37
N PHE A 109 1.28 14.47 -15.87
CA PHE A 109 0.67 14.62 -14.54
C PHE A 109 1.51 14.02 -13.40
N ARG A 110 2.65 13.38 -13.70
CA ARG A 110 3.47 12.64 -12.72
C ARG A 110 4.07 13.55 -11.64
N PRO A 111 4.61 14.75 -11.95
CA PRO A 111 5.10 15.69 -10.94
C PRO A 111 4.02 16.02 -9.90
N THR A 112 2.80 16.30 -10.38
CA THR A 112 1.64 16.58 -9.54
C THR A 112 1.26 15.40 -8.65
N VAL A 113 1.28 14.17 -9.18
CA VAL A 113 0.99 12.97 -8.38
C VAL A 113 2.02 12.77 -7.27
N ARG A 114 3.32 12.99 -7.54
CA ARG A 114 4.36 12.93 -6.51
C ARG A 114 4.15 13.97 -5.41
N GLY A 115 3.77 15.20 -5.79
CA GLY A 115 3.42 16.23 -4.82
C GLY A 115 2.20 15.85 -3.96
N LEU A 116 1.20 15.19 -4.55
CA LEU A 116 0.03 14.69 -3.83
C LEU A 116 0.40 13.59 -2.83
N TRP A 117 1.30 12.65 -3.19
CA TRP A 117 1.87 11.67 -2.25
C TRP A 117 2.52 12.37 -1.05
N ALA A 118 3.41 13.33 -1.31
CA ALA A 118 4.12 14.05 -0.25
C ALA A 118 3.22 14.90 0.66
N ILE A 119 2.02 15.29 0.21
CA ILE A 119 1.00 15.92 1.07
C ILE A 119 0.32 14.86 1.93
N VAL A 120 -0.07 13.72 1.36
CA VAL A 120 -0.75 12.64 2.09
C VAL A 120 0.18 11.95 3.11
N ASP A 121 1.47 11.85 2.84
CA ASP A 121 2.49 11.33 3.77
C ASP A 121 2.63 12.15 5.06
N ARG A 122 2.02 13.35 5.12
CA ARG A 122 1.95 14.19 6.32
C ARG A 122 0.82 13.79 7.27
N LEU A 123 -0.05 12.87 6.86
CA LEU A 123 -1.12 12.38 7.73
C LEU A 123 -0.50 11.78 9.01
N PRO A 124 -1.10 12.06 10.18
CA PRO A 124 -0.57 11.56 11.43
C PRO A 124 -0.70 10.03 11.48
N ILE A 125 0.43 9.36 11.72
CA ILE A 125 0.45 7.94 12.06
C ILE A 125 0.32 7.81 13.57
N GLU A 126 -0.84 7.35 14.05
CA GLU A 126 -1.13 7.10 15.47
C GLU A 126 -0.74 5.67 15.89
N TYR A 127 0.42 5.20 15.42
CA TYR A 127 0.92 3.86 15.72
C TYR A 127 2.38 3.93 16.16
N ASP A 128 2.63 3.69 17.45
CA ASP A 128 3.96 3.72 18.04
C ASP A 128 4.71 2.40 17.81
N GLY A 129 6.02 2.49 17.60
CA GLY A 129 6.92 1.33 17.57
C GLY A 129 6.81 0.34 16.38
N PRO A 130 6.44 0.73 15.15
CA PRO A 130 6.40 -0.23 14.04
C PRO A 130 7.78 -0.81 13.70
N ASP A 131 8.89 -0.12 14.03
CA ASP A 131 10.26 -0.58 13.76
C ASP A 131 10.57 -1.95 14.42
N ASP A 132 10.26 -2.13 15.71
CA ASP A 132 10.55 -3.40 16.40
C ASP A 132 9.65 -4.54 15.92
N VAL A 133 8.41 -4.21 15.55
CA VAL A 133 7.47 -5.17 14.96
C VAL A 133 7.97 -5.63 13.59
N ILE A 134 8.38 -4.68 12.74
CA ILE A 134 8.92 -4.95 11.40
C ILE A 134 10.17 -5.84 11.47
N ARG A 135 11.06 -5.63 12.45
CA ARG A 135 12.26 -6.48 12.65
C ARG A 135 11.94 -7.94 12.96
N SER A 136 10.74 -8.20 13.46
CA SER A 136 10.31 -9.53 13.87
C SER A 136 9.68 -10.32 12.73
N PHE A 137 9.53 -9.73 11.54
CA PHE A 137 9.06 -10.43 10.35
C PHE A 137 10.07 -11.51 9.92
N ASP A 138 9.59 -12.74 9.75
CA ASP A 138 10.41 -13.88 9.34
C ASP A 138 10.33 -14.10 7.81
N PRO A 139 11.41 -13.83 7.05
CA PRO A 139 11.40 -13.92 5.60
C PRO A 139 11.75 -15.31 5.04
N SER A 140 11.62 -16.37 5.84
CA SER A 140 12.11 -17.71 5.52
C SER A 140 11.31 -18.45 4.43
N GLU A 141 10.00 -18.21 4.34
CA GLU A 141 9.08 -18.95 3.47
C GLU A 141 8.21 -17.98 2.69
N ASP A 142 8.13 -18.13 1.37
CA ASP A 142 7.27 -17.30 0.50
C ASP A 142 5.81 -17.77 0.54
N LEU A 143 4.87 -16.85 0.34
CA LEU A 143 3.44 -17.14 0.19
C LEU A 143 2.99 -16.92 -1.26
N GLY A 144 2.89 -18.01 -2.04
CA GLY A 144 2.49 -17.94 -3.44
C GLY A 144 3.44 -17.06 -4.27
N PHE A 145 2.96 -15.92 -4.76
CA PHE A 145 3.77 -14.94 -5.49
C PHE A 145 4.48 -13.92 -4.59
N ILE A 146 4.14 -13.89 -3.30
CA ILE A 146 4.65 -12.94 -2.33
C ILE A 146 6.01 -13.42 -1.85
N GLN A 147 7.07 -12.84 -2.41
CA GLN A 147 8.46 -13.12 -2.07
C GLN A 147 8.85 -12.41 -0.77
N HIS A 148 8.88 -13.14 0.35
CA HIS A 148 9.09 -12.55 1.67
C HIS A 148 10.47 -11.91 1.81
N ARG A 149 11.49 -12.44 1.12
CA ARG A 149 12.82 -11.80 1.09
C ARG A 149 12.78 -10.40 0.48
N ALA A 150 12.04 -10.20 -0.61
CA ALA A 150 11.90 -8.90 -1.25
C ALA A 150 11.14 -7.91 -0.34
N VAL A 151 10.13 -8.39 0.37
CA VAL A 151 9.40 -7.60 1.37
C VAL A 151 10.29 -7.21 2.54
N ALA A 152 11.11 -8.13 3.05
CA ALA A 152 12.06 -7.84 4.12
C ALA A 152 13.15 -6.83 3.71
N ASP A 153 13.68 -6.94 2.48
CA ASP A 153 14.65 -5.97 1.97
C ASP A 153 14.02 -4.57 1.83
N PHE A 154 12.75 -4.48 1.43
CA PHE A 154 11.99 -3.23 1.41
C PHE A 154 11.81 -2.66 2.82
N LEU A 155 11.37 -3.49 3.77
CA LEU A 155 11.18 -3.11 5.17
C LEU A 155 12.48 -2.60 5.83
N GLU A 156 13.62 -3.22 5.51
CA GLU A 156 14.93 -2.77 5.99
C GLU A 156 15.27 -1.36 5.44
N LEU A 157 14.98 -1.11 4.17
CA LEU A 157 15.21 0.20 3.54
C LEU A 157 14.25 1.27 4.07
N SER A 158 12.96 0.94 4.21
CA SER A 158 11.89 1.86 4.61
C SER A 158 11.84 2.12 6.11
N ARG A 159 12.55 1.32 6.92
CA ARG A 159 12.65 1.45 8.38
C ARG A 159 12.84 2.89 8.91
N PRO A 160 13.68 3.76 8.31
CA PRO A 160 13.81 5.13 8.78
C PRO A 160 12.51 5.94 8.70
N TRP A 161 11.57 5.60 7.79
CA TRP A 161 10.24 6.23 7.68
C TRP A 161 9.44 6.13 8.97
N ALA A 162 9.53 4.99 9.64
CA ALA A 162 8.83 4.75 10.91
C ALA A 162 9.32 5.64 12.07
N SER A 163 10.45 6.33 11.90
CA SER A 163 11.14 7.05 12.98
C SER A 163 11.15 8.58 12.82
N THR A 164 10.63 9.10 11.70
CA THR A 164 10.62 10.53 11.38
C THR A 164 9.21 11.00 11.02
N ARG A 165 8.93 12.27 11.29
CA ARG A 165 7.74 12.97 10.80
C ARG A 165 8.09 14.03 9.75
N ASP A 166 9.35 14.12 9.36
CA ASP A 166 9.79 15.03 8.31
C ASP A 166 9.49 14.41 6.93
N PRO A 167 8.57 14.99 6.14
CA PRO A 167 8.26 14.49 4.80
C PRO A 167 9.46 14.45 3.85
N TRP A 168 10.48 15.29 4.08
CA TRP A 168 11.70 15.25 3.28
C TRP A 168 12.57 14.03 3.61
N ASP A 169 12.62 13.61 4.88
CA ASP A 169 13.31 12.36 5.23
C ASP A 169 12.60 11.14 4.61
N ILE A 170 11.27 11.21 4.46
CA ILE A 170 10.49 10.18 3.77
C ILE A 170 10.89 10.13 2.29
N GLU A 171 10.87 11.27 1.60
CA GLU A 171 11.30 11.39 0.19
C GLU A 171 12.72 10.87 -0.01
N ARG A 172 13.66 11.19 0.89
CA ARG A 172 15.06 10.73 0.78
C ARG A 172 15.22 9.21 0.71
N VAL A 173 14.38 8.44 1.39
CA VAL A 173 14.41 6.98 1.31
C VAL A 173 13.78 6.51 -0.01
N PHE A 174 12.71 7.17 -0.47
CA PHE A 174 12.15 6.90 -1.79
C PHE A 174 13.21 7.11 -2.89
N LEU A 175 13.99 8.20 -2.81
CA LEU A 175 15.11 8.47 -3.72
C LEU A 175 16.16 7.35 -3.70
N LYS A 176 16.46 6.77 -2.53
CA LYS A 176 17.33 5.58 -2.43
C LYS A 176 16.71 4.36 -3.12
N MET A 177 15.41 4.15 -2.93
CA MET A 177 14.65 3.02 -3.50
C MET A 177 14.65 3.05 -5.02
N VAL A 178 14.43 4.22 -5.62
CA VAL A 178 14.46 4.42 -7.08
C VAL A 178 15.87 4.62 -7.64
N ARG A 179 16.90 4.53 -6.79
CA ARG A 179 18.31 4.71 -7.16
C ARG A 179 18.58 6.05 -7.86
N TRP A 180 18.01 7.12 -7.31
CA TRP A 180 18.25 8.50 -7.76
C TRP A 180 19.75 8.79 -7.84
N ARG A 181 20.16 9.47 -8.91
CA ARG A 181 21.57 9.78 -9.20
C ARG A 181 21.91 11.26 -9.18
N GLY A 182 20.91 12.14 -9.06
CA GLY A 182 21.11 13.59 -8.99
C GLY A 182 21.59 14.03 -7.61
N GLY A 183 21.76 15.35 -7.47
CA GLY A 183 22.13 15.96 -6.19
C GLY A 183 20.97 15.98 -5.19
N GLU A 184 21.28 16.06 -3.89
CA GLU A 184 20.24 16.20 -2.85
C GLU A 184 19.52 17.55 -2.97
N ASP A 185 20.26 18.64 -3.26
CA ASP A 185 19.67 19.97 -3.46
C ASP A 185 18.73 20.01 -4.66
N GLU A 186 19.10 19.32 -5.75
CA GLU A 186 18.26 19.20 -6.95
C GLU A 186 16.97 18.44 -6.66
N ALA A 187 17.08 17.29 -5.97
CA ALA A 187 15.92 16.50 -5.58
C ALA A 187 15.00 17.27 -4.63
N ARG A 188 15.57 18.09 -3.74
CA ARG A 188 14.80 18.92 -2.82
C ARG A 188 14.02 20.00 -3.55
N LEU A 189 14.63 20.67 -4.52
CA LEU A 189 13.95 21.65 -5.36
C LEU A 189 12.82 20.99 -6.16
N GLU A 190 13.07 19.83 -6.79
CA GLU A 190 12.02 19.08 -7.51
C GLU A 190 10.86 18.69 -6.58
N TRP A 191 11.16 18.27 -5.35
CA TRP A 191 10.16 17.92 -4.35
C TRP A 191 9.33 19.13 -3.90
N GLU A 192 9.97 20.28 -3.66
CA GLU A 192 9.29 21.54 -3.32
C GLU A 192 8.40 22.01 -4.48
N ASP A 193 8.88 21.96 -5.73
CA ASP A 193 8.11 22.29 -6.93
C ASP A 193 6.88 21.36 -7.09
N ASN A 194 7.05 20.05 -6.88
CA ASN A 194 5.95 19.09 -6.93
C ASN A 194 4.88 19.41 -5.87
N LEU A 195 5.28 19.78 -4.66
CA LEU A 195 4.36 20.19 -3.60
C LEU A 195 3.58 21.45 -3.97
N GLU A 196 4.23 22.44 -4.59
CA GLU A 196 3.55 23.65 -5.06
C GLU A 196 2.52 23.35 -6.14
N LEU A 197 2.84 22.47 -7.09
CA LEU A 197 1.91 22.02 -8.14
C LEU A 197 0.70 21.26 -7.57
N ALA A 198 0.91 20.45 -6.53
CA ALA A 198 -0.13 19.60 -5.96
C ALA A 198 -1.06 20.33 -4.98
N ARG A 199 -0.55 21.34 -4.25
CA ARG A 199 -1.28 22.06 -3.18
C ARG A 199 -2.67 22.58 -3.57
N PRO A 200 -2.91 23.14 -4.77
CA PRO A 200 -4.23 23.63 -5.15
C PRO A 200 -5.25 22.52 -5.39
N LEU A 201 -4.79 21.27 -5.51
CA LEU A 201 -5.60 20.13 -5.92
C LEU A 201 -6.06 19.28 -4.74
N LEU A 202 -5.50 19.43 -3.55
CA LEU A 202 -5.85 18.61 -2.39
C LEU A 202 -6.23 19.51 -1.21
N ASP A 203 -7.54 19.68 -1.01
CA ASP A 203 -8.09 20.36 0.16
C ASP A 203 -8.37 19.38 1.30
N ASP A 204 -8.69 19.93 2.48
CA ASP A 204 -8.96 19.13 3.69
C ASP A 204 -10.16 18.19 3.51
N ASN A 205 -11.15 18.57 2.70
CA ASN A 205 -12.33 17.73 2.44
C ASN A 205 -11.95 16.47 1.64
N ARG A 206 -11.08 16.63 0.65
CA ARG A 206 -10.59 15.51 -0.16
C ARG A 206 -9.62 14.63 0.61
N LEU A 207 -8.80 15.22 1.48
CA LEU A 207 -7.95 14.48 2.39
C LEU A 207 -8.79 13.65 3.39
N ALA A 208 -9.84 14.24 3.97
CA ALA A 208 -10.78 13.51 4.82
C ALA A 208 -11.50 12.39 4.05
N ARG A 209 -11.95 12.67 2.82
CA ARG A 209 -12.56 11.67 1.93
C ARG A 209 -11.61 10.52 1.62
N PHE A 210 -10.30 10.78 1.42
CA PHE A 210 -9.30 9.74 1.22
C PHE A 210 -9.22 8.80 2.42
N VAL A 211 -9.19 9.35 3.64
CA VAL A 211 -9.18 8.55 4.89
C VAL A 211 -10.45 7.71 5.00
N ASP A 212 -11.63 8.31 4.76
CA ASP A 212 -12.91 7.61 4.83
C ASP A 212 -12.99 6.47 3.80
N LEU A 213 -12.60 6.72 2.55
CA LEU A 213 -12.61 5.71 1.49
C LEU A 213 -11.59 4.60 1.75
N SER A 214 -10.42 4.92 2.31
CA SER A 214 -9.42 3.91 2.66
C SER A 214 -9.97 2.89 3.66
N VAL A 215 -10.73 3.37 4.66
CA VAL A 215 -11.40 2.50 5.64
C VAL A 215 -12.57 1.74 5.01
N GLU A 216 -13.43 2.42 4.25
CA GLU A 216 -14.61 1.81 3.61
C GLU A 216 -14.22 0.69 2.64
N TYR A 217 -13.23 0.94 1.78
CA TYR A 217 -12.76 -0.03 0.79
C TYR A 217 -12.06 -1.20 1.48
N GLY A 218 -11.24 -0.93 2.50
CA GLY A 218 -10.59 -1.95 3.31
C GLY A 218 -11.60 -2.89 3.98
N GLU A 219 -12.61 -2.34 4.66
CA GLU A 219 -13.67 -3.14 5.30
C GLU A 219 -14.39 -4.04 4.28
N LYS A 220 -14.85 -3.45 3.17
CA LYS A 220 -15.59 -4.19 2.14
C LYS A 220 -14.76 -5.33 1.55
N ALA A 221 -13.50 -5.06 1.22
CA ALA A 221 -12.62 -6.06 0.61
C ALA A 221 -12.23 -7.17 1.59
N VAL A 222 -11.91 -6.82 2.84
CA VAL A 222 -11.60 -7.81 3.89
C VAL A 222 -12.81 -8.70 4.16
N MET A 223 -14.01 -8.13 4.32
CA MET A 223 -15.22 -8.91 4.56
C MET A 223 -15.55 -9.81 3.36
N ALA A 224 -15.49 -9.27 2.13
CA ALA A 224 -15.69 -10.07 0.93
C ALA A 224 -14.70 -11.25 0.84
N TYR A 225 -13.43 -11.02 1.20
CA TYR A 225 -12.43 -12.08 1.22
C TYR A 225 -12.73 -13.14 2.27
N LEU A 226 -12.98 -12.74 3.52
CA LEU A 226 -13.29 -13.65 4.63
C LEU A 226 -14.57 -14.46 4.39
N ASP A 227 -15.57 -13.89 3.71
CA ASP A 227 -16.80 -14.57 3.31
C ASP A 227 -16.61 -15.52 2.11
N GLY A 228 -15.39 -15.59 1.55
CA GLY A 228 -15.05 -16.46 0.44
C GLY A 228 -15.57 -15.99 -0.92
N ALA A 229 -15.87 -14.69 -1.08
CA ALA A 229 -16.40 -14.14 -2.33
C ALA A 229 -15.44 -14.29 -3.53
N TYR A 230 -14.15 -14.45 -3.27
CA TYR A 230 -13.12 -14.66 -4.29
C TYR A 230 -12.74 -16.13 -4.49
N ALA A 231 -13.21 -17.03 -3.62
CA ALA A 231 -12.85 -18.45 -3.68
C ALA A 231 -13.38 -19.08 -4.97
N LYS A 232 -12.51 -19.73 -5.75
CA LYS A 232 -12.94 -20.45 -6.94
C LYS A 232 -13.71 -21.73 -6.56
N PRO A 233 -14.78 -22.10 -7.28
CA PRO A 233 -15.43 -23.38 -7.10
C PRO A 233 -14.42 -24.51 -7.30
N ARG A 234 -14.36 -25.46 -6.36
CA ARG A 234 -13.55 -26.68 -6.52
C ARG A 234 -14.09 -27.44 -7.75
N THR A 235 -13.29 -27.50 -8.81
CA THR A 235 -13.54 -28.30 -10.01
C THR A 235 -13.20 -29.76 -9.77
#